data_AF-K2Q626-F1
#
_entry.id   AF-K2Q626-F1
#
_cell.length_a   1.000
_cell.length_b   1.000
_cell.length_c   1.000
_cell.angle_alpha   90.00
_cell.angle_beta   90.00
_cell.angle_gamma   90.00
#
_symmetry.space_group_name_H-M   'P 1'
#
loop_
_entity.id
_entity.type
_entity.pdbx_description
1 polymer ?
#
loop_
_entity_poly.entity_id
_entity_poly.type
_entity_poly.pdbx_seq_one_letter_code
_entity_poly.pdbx_strand_id
1 'polypeptide(L)'
;MNPENKLDHVLKYLYDQYQKENLTHDHCKDICKLAQLNVNQSESYIILSKLQHDGYVDTLSQNKWLFRINYNGILFHRYGGYKQKLKDVKRDRFKKDIYNWMIAIGTSLAGLYALWQFWLEIVKT
;
A
#
# COMPACT_ATOMS: atom_id res chain seq x y z
N MET A 1 -1.05 10.51 14.11
CA MET A 1 -0.34 10.23 12.84
C MET A 1 -0.88 8.94 12.26
N ASN A 2 -1.28 8.91 10.97
CA ASN A 2 -1.86 7.72 10.34
C ASN A 2 -0.84 6.57 10.26
N PRO A 3 -1.28 5.30 10.29
CA PRO A 3 -0.39 4.14 10.26
C PRO A 3 0.61 4.15 9.10
N GLU A 4 0.17 4.55 7.92
CA GLU A 4 1.00 4.58 6.70
C GLU A 4 2.02 5.70 6.74
N ASN A 5 1.66 6.82 7.36
CA ASN A 5 2.62 7.89 7.61
C ASN A 5 3.70 7.43 8.60
N LYS A 6 3.33 6.65 9.64
CA LYS A 6 4.29 6.10 10.60
C LYS A 6 5.27 5.15 9.88
N LEU A 7 4.76 4.26 9.05
CA LEU A 7 5.56 3.33 8.24
C LEU A 7 6.52 4.08 7.30
N ASP A 8 6.03 5.07 6.56
CA ASP A 8 6.87 5.88 5.68
C ASP A 8 7.94 6.67 6.44
N HIS A 9 7.63 7.12 7.67
CA HIS A 9 8.59 7.85 8.49
C HIS A 9 9.73 6.95 8.97
N VAL A 10 9.42 5.73 9.41
CA VAL A 10 10.44 4.71 9.75
C VAL A 10 11.25 4.33 8.51
N LEU A 11 10.58 4.08 7.38
CA LEU A 11 11.23 3.71 6.13
C LEU A 11 12.20 4.82 5.66
N LYS A 12 11.80 6.09 5.78
CA LYS A 12 12.64 7.25 5.47
C LYS A 12 13.88 7.27 6.36
N TYR A 13 13.70 7.12 7.68
CA TYR A 13 14.84 7.08 8.60
C TYR A 13 15.83 5.97 8.25
N LEU A 14 15.34 4.76 7.97
CA LEU A 14 16.18 3.64 7.58
C LEU A 14 16.89 3.88 6.23
N TYR A 15 16.22 4.55 5.29
CA TYR A 15 16.81 4.95 4.02
C TYR A 15 17.91 6.01 4.21
N ASP A 16 17.69 6.99 5.08
CA ASP A 16 18.69 8.02 5.42
C ASP A 16 19.92 7.39 6.09
N GLN A 17 19.74 6.36 6.91
CA GLN A 17 20.85 5.58 7.47
C GLN A 17 21.59 4.78 6.40
N TYR A 18 20.88 4.17 5.46
CA TYR A 18 21.48 3.51 4.30
C TYR A 18 22.35 4.47 3.47
N GLN A 19 21.87 5.70 3.21
CA GLN A 19 22.63 6.71 2.47
C GLN A 19 23.94 7.12 3.18
N LYS A 20 23.99 6.99 4.50
CA LYS A 20 25.18 7.26 5.33
C LYS A 20 26.08 6.05 5.51
N GLU A 21 25.82 4.95 4.78
CA GLU A 21 26.52 3.66 4.89
C GLU A 21 26.39 2.97 6.27
N ASN A 22 25.48 3.45 7.13
CA ASN A 22 25.20 2.88 8.45
C ASN A 22 24.18 1.74 8.35
N LEU A 23 24.60 0.64 7.71
CA LEU A 23 23.77 -0.55 7.50
C LEU A 23 23.85 -1.54 8.68
N THR A 24 23.55 -1.06 9.88
CA THR A 24 23.49 -1.88 11.09
C THR A 24 22.12 -2.51 11.30
N HIS A 25 22.10 -3.63 12.03
CA HIS A 25 20.87 -4.21 12.54
C HIS A 25 20.54 -3.53 13.85
N ASP A 26 19.48 -2.73 13.87
CA ASP A 26 19.12 -1.93 15.03
C ASP A 26 17.85 -2.46 15.69
N HIS A 27 17.72 -2.23 17.00
CA HIS A 27 16.56 -2.67 17.76
C HIS A 27 15.32 -1.86 17.40
N CYS A 28 14.16 -2.50 17.34
CA CYS A 28 12.92 -1.87 16.85
C CYS A 28 12.54 -0.58 17.58
N LYS A 29 12.77 -0.54 18.90
CA LYS A 29 12.53 0.62 19.75
C LYS A 29 13.45 1.79 19.41
N ASP A 30 14.72 1.50 19.14
CA ASP A 30 15.72 2.53 18.86
C ASP A 30 15.48 3.13 17.47
N ILE A 31 15.15 2.29 16.49
CA ILE A 31 14.75 2.74 15.15
C ILE A 31 13.57 3.71 15.24
N CYS A 32 12.50 3.35 15.96
CA CYS A 32 11.33 4.22 16.08
C CYS A 32 11.64 5.51 16.83
N LYS A 33 12.44 5.43 17.90
CA LYS A 33 12.85 6.62 18.69
C LYS A 33 13.72 7.57 17.86
N LEU A 34 14.68 7.05 17.11
CA LEU A 34 15.57 7.82 16.23
C LEU A 34 14.83 8.38 15.03
N ALA A 35 13.80 7.67 14.55
CA ALA A 35 12.84 8.17 13.59
C ALA A 35 11.84 9.19 14.19
N GLN A 36 12.07 9.70 15.40
CA GLN A 36 11.22 10.69 16.09
C GLN A 36 9.76 10.24 16.29
N LEU A 37 9.52 8.92 16.30
CA LEU A 37 8.23 8.34 16.63
C LEU A 37 8.20 8.00 18.12
N ASN A 38 7.40 8.75 18.89
CA ASN A 38 7.15 8.45 20.29
C ASN A 38 6.08 7.34 20.39
N VAL A 39 6.51 6.09 20.17
CA VAL A 39 5.67 4.89 20.21
C VAL A 39 6.22 3.92 21.26
N ASN A 40 5.34 3.11 21.84
CA ASN A 40 5.76 2.10 22.81
C ASN A 40 6.52 0.94 22.12
N GLN A 41 7.13 0.05 22.91
CA GLN A 41 7.94 -1.04 22.37
C GLN A 41 7.10 -2.03 21.53
N SER A 42 5.88 -2.34 21.94
CA SER A 42 4.99 -3.25 21.23
C SER A 42 4.58 -2.68 19.87
N GLU A 43 4.26 -1.39 19.81
CA GLU A 43 3.90 -0.68 18.59
C GLU A 43 5.10 -0.53 17.66
N SER A 44 6.29 -0.27 18.20
CA SER A 44 7.55 -0.26 17.43
C SER A 44 7.79 -1.59 16.73
N TYR A 45 7.56 -2.69 17.46
CA TYR A 45 7.65 -4.04 16.90
C TYR A 45 6.59 -4.30 15.83
N ILE A 46 5.33 -3.89 16.04
CA ILE A 46 4.27 -4.06 15.04
C ILE A 46 4.61 -3.32 13.74
N ILE A 47 5.12 -2.08 13.83
CA ILE A 47 5.50 -1.28 12.67
C ILE A 47 6.60 -1.99 11.86
N LEU A 48 7.66 -2.43 12.52
CA LEU A 48 8.79 -3.09 11.83
C LEU A 48 8.46 -4.52 11.39
N SER A 49 7.65 -5.25 12.14
CA SER A 49 7.10 -6.54 11.74
C SER A 49 6.23 -6.41 10.49
N LYS A 50 5.46 -5.32 10.36
CA LYS A 50 4.71 -5.03 9.14
C LYS A 50 5.63 -4.73 7.96
N LEU A 51 6.67 -3.93 8.15
CA LEU A 51 7.69 -3.65 7.12
C LEU A 51 8.41 -4.93 6.67
N GLN A 52 8.70 -5.83 7.60
CA GLN A 52 9.28 -7.14 7.31
C GLN A 52 8.31 -8.02 6.52
N HIS A 53 7.06 -8.11 6.96
CA HIS A 53 6.05 -8.91 6.28
C HIS A 53 5.78 -8.43 4.85
N ASP A 54 5.84 -7.10 4.64
CA ASP A 54 5.73 -6.50 3.31
C ASP A 54 7.02 -6.64 2.48
N GLY A 55 8.08 -7.21 3.03
CA GLY A 55 9.33 -7.54 2.35
C GLY A 55 10.32 -6.39 2.21
N TYR A 56 10.17 -5.31 2.99
CA TYR A 56 11.01 -4.09 2.89
C TYR A 56 12.17 -4.06 3.89
N VAL A 57 12.13 -4.91 4.91
CA VAL A 57 13.09 -4.94 6.00
C VAL A 57 13.38 -6.41 6.34
N ASP A 58 14.64 -6.72 6.60
CA ASP A 58 15.09 -8.04 7.04
C ASP A 58 15.28 -8.05 8.56
N THR A 59 15.03 -9.21 9.17
CA THR A 59 15.34 -9.45 10.59
C THR A 59 16.54 -10.35 10.74
N LEU A 60 17.32 -10.14 11.79
CA LEU A 60 18.39 -11.05 12.13
C LEU A 60 17.83 -12.40 12.61
N SER A 61 18.29 -13.51 12.04
CA SER A 61 17.81 -14.86 12.37
C SER A 61 17.94 -15.23 13.86
N GLN A 62 18.94 -14.67 14.53
CA GLN A 62 19.22 -14.88 15.95
C GLN A 62 18.42 -13.94 16.87
N ASN A 63 17.92 -12.80 16.36
CA ASN A 63 17.21 -11.82 17.16
C ASN A 63 16.09 -11.14 16.37
N LYS A 64 14.84 -11.55 16.64
CA LYS A 64 13.63 -11.03 16.01
C LYS A 64 13.36 -9.55 16.28
N TRP A 65 14.09 -8.94 17.21
CA TRP A 65 13.96 -7.53 17.57
C TRP A 65 14.89 -6.60 16.79
N LEU A 66 15.83 -7.17 16.04
CA LEU A 66 16.80 -6.45 15.25
C LEU A 66 16.39 -6.43 13.77
N PHE A 67 16.30 -5.24 13.21
CA PHE A 67 15.79 -4.99 11.87
C PHE A 67 16.80 -4.20 11.05
N ARG A 68 16.83 -4.46 9.73
CA ARG A 68 17.65 -3.73 8.76
C ARG A 68 16.90 -3.54 7.46
N ILE A 69 17.00 -2.37 6.84
CA ILE A 69 16.41 -2.15 5.52
C ILE A 69 17.09 -3.00 4.45
N ASN A 70 16.29 -3.62 3.60
CA ASN A 70 16.78 -4.42 2.47
C ASN A 70 16.66 -3.64 1.16
N TYR A 71 17.14 -4.23 0.06
CA TYR A 71 17.13 -3.56 -1.24
C TYR A 71 15.71 -3.25 -1.74
N ASN A 72 14.74 -4.11 -1.44
CA ASN A 72 13.34 -3.86 -1.79
C ASN A 72 12.75 -2.67 -1.03
N GLY A 73 13.08 -2.52 0.26
CA GLY A 73 12.69 -1.36 1.05
C GLY A 73 13.29 -0.06 0.54
N ILE A 74 14.55 -0.10 0.10
CA ILE A 74 15.23 1.04 -0.53
C ILE A 74 14.52 1.47 -1.82
N LEU A 75 14.27 0.51 -2.71
CA LEU A 75 13.55 0.77 -3.96
C LEU A 75 12.13 1.28 -3.68
N PHE A 76 11.42 0.65 -2.75
CA PHE A 76 10.08 1.03 -2.38
C PHE A 76 10.00 2.47 -1.85
N HIS A 77 10.97 2.89 -1.02
CA HIS A 77 11.06 4.28 -0.59
C HIS A 77 11.27 5.23 -1.77
N ARG A 78 12.18 4.91 -2.70
CA ARG A 78 12.43 5.72 -3.91
C ARG A 78 11.19 5.88 -4.80
N TYR A 79 10.33 4.87 -4.85
CA TYR A 79 9.06 4.93 -5.59
C TYR A 79 7.94 5.65 -4.85
N GLY A 80 8.23 6.29 -3.70
CA GLY A 80 7.26 7.10 -2.96
C GLY A 80 6.54 6.38 -1.81
N GLY A 81 6.99 5.17 -1.46
CA GLY A 81 6.58 4.46 -0.25
C GLY A 81 5.09 4.11 -0.16
N TYR A 82 4.60 3.99 1.08
CA TYR A 82 3.21 3.64 1.38
C TYR A 82 2.22 4.71 0.94
N LYS A 83 2.60 6.00 0.97
CA LYS A 83 1.76 7.07 0.41
C LYS A 83 1.46 6.85 -1.07
N GLN A 84 2.46 6.49 -1.87
CA GLN A 84 2.25 6.23 -3.30
C GLN A 84 1.44 4.95 -3.52
N LYS A 85 1.78 3.88 -2.79
CA LYS A 85 1.03 2.61 -2.82
C LYS A 85 -0.47 2.80 -2.54
N LEU A 86 -0.82 3.63 -1.54
CA LEU A 86 -2.21 3.97 -1.24
C LEU A 86 -2.91 4.73 -2.37
N LYS A 87 -2.21 5.67 -3.02
CA LYS A 87 -2.75 6.42 -4.16
C LYS A 87 -3.02 5.49 -5.34
N ASP A 88 -2.11 4.58 -5.63
CA ASP A 88 -2.26 3.62 -6.72
C ASP A 88 -3.43 2.65 -6.46
N VAL A 89 -3.56 2.13 -5.23
CA VAL A 89 -4.71 1.28 -4.84
C VAL A 89 -6.04 2.04 -4.98
N LYS A 90 -6.09 3.31 -4.57
CA LYS A 90 -7.29 4.15 -4.75
C LYS A 90 -7.60 4.36 -6.22
N ARG A 91 -6.59 4.61 -7.05
CA ARG A 91 -6.74 4.81 -8.50
C ARG A 91 -7.24 3.54 -9.18
N ASP A 92 -6.73 2.37 -8.82
CA ASP A 92 -7.15 1.10 -9.40
C ASP A 92 -8.58 0.73 -9.02
N ARG A 93 -8.97 0.97 -7.76
CA ARG A 93 -10.37 0.81 -7.33
C ARG A 93 -11.29 1.71 -8.16
N PHE A 94 -10.93 2.98 -8.31
CA PHE A 94 -11.72 3.94 -9.08
C PHE A 94 -11.86 3.53 -10.56
N LYS A 95 -10.78 3.05 -11.19
CA LYS A 95 -10.84 2.51 -12.56
C LYS A 95 -11.80 1.32 -12.67
N LYS A 96 -11.77 0.41 -11.69
CA LYS A 96 -12.66 -0.75 -11.66
C LYS A 96 -14.12 -0.33 -11.49
N ASP A 97 -14.38 0.66 -10.63
CA ASP A 97 -15.73 1.17 -10.42
C ASP A 97 -16.28 1.85 -11.68
N ILE A 98 -15.48 2.65 -12.39
CA ILE A 98 -15.85 3.23 -13.69
C ILE A 98 -16.16 2.13 -14.71
N TYR A 99 -15.29 1.12 -14.81
CA TYR A 99 -15.48 0.02 -15.74
C TYR A 99 -16.79 -0.73 -15.48
N ASN A 100 -17.09 -1.01 -14.20
CA ASN A 100 -18.35 -1.65 -13.81
C ASN A 100 -19.57 -0.78 -14.14
N TRP A 101 -19.49 0.53 -13.92
CA TRP A 101 -20.56 1.46 -14.28
C TRP A 101 -20.81 1.53 -15.78
N MET A 102 -19.73 1.52 -16.58
CA MET A 102 -19.82 1.51 -18.04
C MET A 102 -20.47 0.22 -18.56
N ILE A 103 -20.12 -0.94 -17.99
CA ILE A 103 -20.79 -2.21 -18.31
C ILE A 103 -22.27 -2.14 -17.95
N ALA A 104 -22.61 -1.62 -16.76
CA ALA A 104 -24.00 -1.51 -16.32
C ALA A 104 -24.82 -0.67 -17.31
N ILE A 105 -24.33 0.51 -17.71
CA ILE A 105 -24.99 1.37 -18.70
C ILE A 105 -25.14 0.65 -20.05
N GLY A 106 -24.06 0.04 -20.56
CA GLY A 106 -24.11 -0.69 -21.84
C GLY A 106 -25.13 -1.83 -21.83
N THR A 107 -25.21 -2.55 -20.71
CA THR A 107 -26.15 -3.67 -20.53
C THR A 107 -27.59 -3.18 -20.43
N SER A 108 -27.84 -2.09 -19.69
CA SER A 108 -29.16 -1.48 -19.58
C SER A 108 -29.65 -0.93 -20.91
N LEU A 109 -28.79 -0.27 -21.69
CA LEU A 109 -29.15 0.24 -23.03
C LEU A 109 -29.47 -0.89 -23.99
N ALA A 110 -28.68 -1.96 -24.01
CA ALA A 110 -28.95 -3.14 -24.83
C ALA A 110 -30.28 -3.81 -24.45
N GLY A 111 -30.56 -3.92 -23.14
CA GLY A 111 -31.84 -4.45 -22.65
C GLY A 111 -33.04 -3.59 -23.05
N LEU A 112 -32.93 -2.27 -22.92
CA LEU A 112 -33.97 -1.33 -23.37
C LEU A 112 -34.19 -1.39 -24.88
N TYR A 113 -33.12 -1.49 -25.67
CA TYR A 113 -33.21 -1.63 -27.12
C TYR A 113 -33.90 -2.94 -27.53
N ALA A 114 -33.56 -4.06 -26.88
CA ALA A 114 -34.21 -5.35 -27.13
C ALA A 114 -35.71 -5.30 -26.81
N LEU A 115 -36.09 -4.68 -25.69
CA LEU A 115 -37.49 -4.49 -25.31
C LEU A 115 -38.24 -3.58 -26.31
N TRP A 116 -37.61 -2.51 -26.79
CA TRP A 116 -38.19 -1.66 -27.82
C TRP A 116 -38.45 -2.44 -29.10
N GLN A 117 -37.45 -3.18 -29.61
CA GLN A 117 -37.57 -3.96 -30.84
C GLN A 117 -38.70 -4.99 -30.75
N PHE A 118 -38.79 -5.69 -29.62
CA PHE A 118 -39.88 -6.62 -29.35
C PHE A 118 -41.26 -5.93 -29.36
N TRP A 119 -41.37 -4.75 -28.76
CA TRP A 119 -42.62 -3.99 -28.76
C TRP A 119 -43.03 -3.54 -30.18
N LEU A 120 -42.07 -3.11 -31.01
CA LEU A 120 -42.32 -2.76 -32.40
C LEU A 120 -42.81 -3.95 -33.24
N GLU A 121 -42.29 -5.16 -32.99
CA GLU A 121 -42.78 -6.37 -33.65
C GLU A 121 -44.23 -6.66 -33.25
N ILE A 122 -44.56 -6.58 -31.95
CA ILE A 122 -45.93 -6.79 -31.48
C ILE A 122 -46.91 -5.78 -32.09
N VAL A 123 -46.57 -4.49 -32.13
CA VAL A 123 -47.47 -3.45 -32.65
C VAL A 123 -47.65 -3.52 -34.16
N LYS A 124 -46.68 -4.11 -34.89
CA LYS A 124 -46.78 -4.32 -36.34
C LYS A 124 -47.56 -5.58 -36.74
N THR A 125 -47.86 -6.47 -35.79
CA THR A 125 -48.63 -7.71 -36.00
C THR A 125 -50.11 -7.45 -35.75
#